data_AF-A0A8H6JH71-F1
#
_entry.id   AF-A0A8H6JH71-F1
#
_cell.length_a   1.000
_cell.length_b   1.000
_cell.length_c   1.000
_cell.angle_alpha   90.00
_cell.angle_beta   90.00
_cell.angle_gamma   90.00
#
_symmetry.space_group_name_H-M   'P 1'
#
loop_
_entity.id
_entity.type
_entity.pdbx_description
1 polymer ?
#
loop_
_entity_poly.entity_id
_entity_poly.type
_entity_poly.pdbx_seq_one_letter_code
_entity_poly.pdbx_strand_id
1 'polypeptide(L)'
;MAQNVASQEFTSFYLQRTTQEFAEDLDKVREADDFKVDSLPFLIHALQQGTALYSAADQARVVRPAAVLRKVEDDDIDMGEPQTEKKPQSSKKEKSKRRKSST
;
A
#
# COMPACT_ATOMS: atom_id res chain seq x y z
N MET A 1 -11.63 2.13 8.02
CA MET A 1 -12.30 2.98 7.01
C MET A 1 -11.40 3.27 5.80
N ALA A 2 -10.14 3.65 5.97
CA ALA A 2 -9.23 3.98 4.86
C ALA A 2 -9.04 2.86 3.81
N GLN A 3 -9.01 1.59 4.23
CA GLN A 3 -8.87 0.45 3.29
C GLN A 3 -10.05 0.33 2.31
N ASN A 4 -11.27 0.69 2.73
CA ASN A 4 -12.45 0.63 1.86
C ASN A 4 -12.41 1.72 0.78
N VAL A 5 -11.95 2.92 1.14
CA VAL A 5 -11.77 4.03 0.19
C VAL A 5 -10.71 3.70 -0.86
N ALA A 6 -9.55 3.18 -0.44
CA ALA A 6 -8.49 2.78 -1.35
C ALA A 6 -8.95 1.68 -2.33
N SER A 7 -9.75 0.71 -1.86
CA SER A 7 -10.33 -0.31 -2.74
C SER A 7 -11.31 0.27 -3.75
N GLN A 8 -12.17 1.23 -3.36
CA GLN A 8 -13.10 1.87 -4.30
C GLN A 8 -12.39 2.72 -5.36
N GLU A 9 -11.38 3.48 -4.95
CA GLU A 9 -10.52 4.26 -5.86
C GLU A 9 -9.77 3.32 -6.81
N PHE A 10 -9.27 2.20 -6.30
CA PHE A 10 -8.59 1.19 -7.10
C PHE A 10 -9.54 0.55 -8.11
N THR A 11 -10.77 0.19 -7.72
CA THR A 11 -11.76 -0.36 -8.65
C THR A 11 -12.06 0.61 -9.79
N SER A 12 -12.16 1.90 -9.50
CA SER A 12 -12.40 2.93 -10.53
C SER A 12 -11.23 3.04 -11.50
N PHE A 13 -10.00 3.12 -10.97
CA PHE A 13 -8.77 3.11 -11.76
C PHE A 13 -8.63 1.84 -12.62
N TYR A 14 -8.85 0.68 -12.01
CA TYR A 14 -8.77 -0.63 -12.66
C TYR A 14 -9.76 -0.72 -13.80
N LEU A 15 -11.03 -0.35 -13.59
CA LEU A 15 -12.04 -0.37 -14.65
C LEU A 15 -11.68 0.56 -15.80
N GLN A 16 -11.25 1.78 -15.52
CA GLN A 16 -10.83 2.72 -16.56
C GLN A 16 -9.68 2.13 -17.38
N ARG A 17 -8.65 1.58 -16.72
CA ARG A 17 -7.50 1.00 -17.42
C ARG A 17 -7.89 -0.24 -18.22
N THR A 18 -8.57 -1.19 -17.59
CA THR A 18 -8.96 -2.47 -18.22
C THR A 18 -9.89 -2.27 -19.41
N THR A 19 -10.84 -1.34 -19.32
CA THR A 19 -11.74 -1.02 -20.46
C THR A 19 -11.00 -0.34 -21.60
N GLN A 20 -9.96 0.45 -21.32
CA GLN A 20 -9.11 1.03 -22.35
C GLN A 20 -8.24 -0.02 -23.04
N GLU A 21 -7.62 -0.93 -22.28
CA GLU A 21 -6.77 -2.00 -22.83
C GLU A 21 -7.57 -3.03 -23.62
N PHE A 22 -8.81 -3.32 -23.21
CA PHE A 22 -9.70 -4.26 -23.90
C PHE A 22 -10.69 -3.59 -24.84
N ALA A 23 -10.46 -2.34 -25.25
CA ALA A 23 -11.42 -1.58 -26.06
C ALA A 23 -11.84 -2.34 -27.34
N GLU A 24 -10.86 -2.86 -28.09
CA GLU A 24 -11.13 -3.61 -29.32
C GLU A 24 -11.92 -4.90 -29.07
N ASP A 25 -11.64 -5.61 -27.98
CA ASP A 25 -12.33 -6.86 -27.65
C ASP A 25 -13.73 -6.60 -27.09
N LEU A 26 -13.91 -5.51 -26.34
CA LEU A 26 -15.23 -5.07 -25.88
C LEU A 26 -16.12 -4.64 -27.05
N ASP A 27 -15.55 -3.99 -28.07
CA ASP A 27 -16.27 -3.67 -29.30
C ASP A 27 -16.69 -4.94 -30.05
N LYS A 28 -15.81 -5.94 -30.20
CA LYS A 28 -16.17 -7.24 -30.79
C LYS A 28 -17.28 -7.95 -30.01
N VAL A 29 -17.19 -7.98 -28.67
CA VAL A 29 -18.21 -8.56 -27.80
C VAL A 29 -19.54 -7.86 -27.99
N ARG A 30 -19.53 -6.53 -28.13
CA ARG A 30 -20.75 -5.73 -28.36
C ARG A 30 -21.36 -5.92 -29.74
N GLU A 31 -20.53 -6.18 -30.76
CA GLU A 31 -20.97 -6.43 -32.13
C GLU A 31 -21.46 -7.88 -32.35
N ALA A 32 -21.24 -8.78 -31.39
CA ALA A 32 -21.68 -10.17 -31.48
C ALA A 32 -23.22 -10.30 -31.47
N ASP A 33 -23.75 -11.21 -32.29
CA ASP A 33 -25.20 -11.42 -32.47
C ASP A 33 -25.95 -11.82 -31.19
N ASP A 34 -25.23 -12.39 -30.21
CA ASP A 34 -25.76 -12.86 -28.93
C ASP A 34 -25.62 -11.84 -27.79
N PHE A 35 -24.96 -10.70 -28.02
CA PHE A 35 -24.83 -9.66 -27.01
C PHE A 35 -26.14 -8.88 -26.86
N LYS A 36 -26.68 -8.87 -25.64
CA LYS A 36 -27.93 -8.16 -25.30
C LYS A 36 -27.62 -7.02 -24.34
N VAL A 37 -28.45 -5.97 -24.39
CA VAL A 37 -28.35 -4.83 -23.46
C VAL A 37 -28.44 -5.30 -22.00
N ASP A 38 -29.25 -6.32 -21.73
CA ASP A 38 -29.40 -6.92 -20.40
C ASP A 38 -28.13 -7.67 -19.92
N SER A 39 -27.19 -7.95 -20.81
CA SER A 39 -25.89 -8.57 -20.48
C SER A 39 -24.87 -7.53 -19.97
N LEU A 40 -25.12 -6.23 -20.14
CA LEU A 40 -24.19 -5.17 -19.70
C LEU A 40 -23.87 -5.21 -18.19
N PRO A 41 -24.85 -5.34 -17.27
CA PRO A 41 -24.56 -5.45 -15.85
C PRO A 41 -23.66 -6.65 -15.55
N PHE A 42 -23.88 -7.77 -16.22
CA PHE A 42 -23.05 -8.97 -16.06
C PHE A 42 -21.60 -8.72 -16.51
N LEU A 43 -21.40 -8.11 -17.67
CA LEU A 43 -20.08 -7.74 -18.17
C LEU A 43 -19.35 -6.79 -17.21
N ILE A 44 -20.04 -5.75 -16.72
CA ILE A 44 -19.47 -4.79 -15.76
C ILE A 44 -19.07 -5.50 -14.46
N HIS A 45 -19.92 -6.38 -13.93
CA HIS A 45 -19.60 -7.16 -12.73
C HIS A 45 -18.41 -8.09 -12.96
N ALA A 46 -18.31 -8.77 -14.10
CA ALA A 46 -17.17 -9.61 -14.43
C ALA A 46 -15.85 -8.82 -14.49
N LEU A 47 -15.86 -7.65 -15.13
CA LEU A 47 -14.70 -6.75 -15.14
C LEU A 47 -14.34 -6.27 -13.73
N GLN A 48 -15.33 -5.87 -12.91
CA GLN A 48 -15.10 -5.48 -11.52
C GLN A 48 -14.49 -6.60 -10.68
N GLN A 49 -14.93 -7.86 -10.88
CA GLN A 49 -14.41 -9.02 -10.17
C GLN A 49 -12.90 -9.22 -10.38
N GLY A 50 -12.35 -8.76 -11.50
CA GLY A 50 -10.89 -8.77 -11.76
C GLY A 50 -10.08 -8.06 -10.69
N THR A 51 -10.68 -7.11 -9.94
CA THR A 51 -10.01 -6.43 -8.82
C THR A 51 -9.67 -7.36 -7.65
N ALA A 52 -10.38 -8.50 -7.52
CA ALA A 52 -10.12 -9.49 -6.47
C ALA A 52 -8.76 -10.21 -6.62
N LEU A 53 -8.12 -10.10 -7.79
CA LEU A 53 -6.77 -10.64 -8.02
C LEU A 53 -5.68 -9.85 -7.29
N TYR A 54 -5.98 -8.67 -6.77
CA TYR A 54 -5.02 -7.78 -6.11
C TYR A 54 -5.28 -7.70 -4.62
N SER A 55 -4.22 -7.87 -3.83
CA SER A 55 -4.28 -7.70 -2.38
C SER A 55 -4.61 -6.24 -2.00
N ALA A 56 -5.19 -6.01 -0.82
CA ALA A 56 -5.46 -4.65 -0.34
C ALA A 56 -4.19 -3.76 -0.29
N ALA A 57 -3.02 -4.37 -0.02
CA ALA A 57 -1.74 -3.66 -0.04
C ALA A 57 -1.36 -3.21 -1.46
N ASP A 58 -1.55 -4.06 -2.47
CA ASP A 58 -1.27 -3.71 -3.87
C ASP A 58 -2.23 -2.66 -4.40
N GLN A 59 -3.52 -2.79 -4.07
CA GLN A 59 -4.52 -1.77 -4.39
C GLN A 59 -4.10 -0.41 -3.82
N ALA A 60 -3.70 -0.37 -2.54
CA ALA A 60 -3.24 0.85 -1.88
C ALA A 60 -1.95 1.45 -2.48
N ARG A 61 -1.05 0.63 -3.04
CA ARG A 61 0.17 1.10 -3.71
C ARG A 61 -0.14 1.80 -5.04
N VAL A 62 -1.15 1.31 -5.77
CA VAL A 62 -1.55 1.86 -7.06
C VAL A 62 -2.27 3.20 -6.91
N VAL A 63 -3.17 3.33 -5.92
CA VAL A 63 -3.91 4.58 -5.68
C VAL A 63 -3.11 5.61 -4.87
N ARG A 64 -1.95 5.22 -4.32
CA ARG A 64 -1.10 6.13 -3.57
C ARG A 64 -0.57 7.23 -4.48
N PRO A 65 -0.71 8.52 -4.09
CA PRO A 65 -0.19 9.62 -4.89
C PRO A 65 1.34 9.50 -5.05
N ALA A 66 1.84 9.75 -6.26
CA ALA A 66 3.28 9.71 -6.56
C ALA A 66 4.14 10.61 -5.64
N ALA A 67 3.57 11.68 -5.08
CA ALA A 67 4.23 12.55 -4.11
C ALA A 67 4.54 11.85 -2.77
N VAL A 68 3.82 10.78 -2.42
CA VAL A 68 4.04 10.01 -1.18
C VAL A 68 5.13 8.95 -1.34
N LEU A 69 5.40 8.51 -2.59
CA LEU A 69 6.49 7.57 -2.90
C LEU A 69 7.89 8.20 -2.73
N ARG A 70 8.02 9.51 -2.85
CA ARG A 70 9.30 10.24 -2.75
C ARG A 70 9.78 10.53 -1.32
N LYS A 71 8.98 10.21 -0.29
CA LYS A 71 9.32 10.51 1.12
C LYS A 71 9.95 9.33 1.89
N VAL A 72 10.26 8.22 1.22
CA VAL A 72 10.77 7.00 1.89
C VAL A 72 12.28 6.79 1.65
N GLU A 73 12.96 7.64 0.88
CA GLU A 73 14.35 7.40 0.46
C GLU A 73 15.42 8.33 1.08
N ASP A 74 15.08 9.30 1.94
CA ASP A 74 16.08 10.30 2.41
C ASP A 74 16.40 10.31 3.93
N ASP A 75 15.84 9.43 4.78
CA ASP A 75 16.02 9.61 6.24
C ASP A 75 16.69 8.48 7.06
N ASP A 76 17.08 7.30 6.55
CA ASP A 76 17.75 6.29 7.43
C ASP A 76 18.68 5.28 6.69
N ILE A 77 19.76 5.75 6.07
CA ILE A 77 20.93 4.89 5.76
C ILE A 77 22.20 5.59 6.27
N ASP A 78 22.40 5.56 7.59
CA ASP A 78 23.74 5.71 8.19
C ASP A 78 24.51 4.41 7.97
N MET A 79 25.34 4.40 6.92
CA MET A 79 26.29 3.34 6.61
C MET A 79 27.41 3.29 7.66
N GLY A 80 27.18 2.56 8.74
CA GLY A 80 28.19 2.18 9.72
C GLY A 80 28.17 0.68 10.00
N GLU A 81 28.90 -0.11 9.21
CA GLU A 81 29.14 -1.55 9.48
C GLU A 81 30.51 -1.75 10.20
N PRO A 82 30.83 -2.94 10.77
CA PRO A 82 30.64 -3.27 12.19
C PRO A 82 31.96 -3.63 12.91
N GLN A 83 32.08 -3.41 14.23
CA GLN A 83 33.16 -4.04 15.04
C GLN A 83 32.73 -4.44 16.47
N THR A 84 32.60 -5.76 16.64
CA THR A 84 33.11 -6.65 17.72
C THR A 84 33.31 -6.14 19.16
N GLU A 85 32.74 -6.92 20.09
CA GLU A 85 32.98 -7.06 21.54
C GLU A 85 34.26 -6.44 22.16
N LYS A 86 34.10 -5.70 23.27
CA LYS A 86 34.72 -5.95 24.61
C LYS A 86 34.36 -4.85 25.64
N LYS A 87 33.79 -5.27 26.79
CA LYS A 87 33.73 -4.53 28.08
C LYS A 87 35.16 -4.34 28.66
N PRO A 88 35.38 -3.64 29.79
CA PRO A 88 34.68 -2.49 30.42
C PRO A 88 35.68 -1.37 30.84
N GLN A 89 35.24 -0.13 31.11
CA GLN A 89 36.05 0.76 31.96
C GLN A 89 35.25 1.78 32.78
N SER A 90 35.68 1.84 34.04
CA SER A 90 35.17 2.58 35.18
C SER A 90 35.37 4.10 35.11
N SER A 91 34.56 4.81 35.90
CA SER A 91 34.85 6.01 36.71
C SER A 91 33.82 7.13 36.44
N LYS A 92 33.32 7.95 37.38
CA LYS A 92 33.26 8.00 38.85
C LYS A 92 32.41 9.25 39.15
N LYS A 93 31.56 9.19 40.19
CA LYS A 93 31.09 10.31 41.04
C LYS A 93 30.14 11.36 40.41
N GLU A 94 28.91 11.45 40.93
CA GLU A 94 28.41 12.61 41.71
C GLU A 94 27.04 12.28 42.35
N LYS A 95 26.99 11.85 43.61
CA LYS A 95 26.58 12.64 44.79
C LYS A 95 25.21 13.33 44.64
N SER A 96 24.14 12.69 45.14
CA SER A 96 23.06 13.43 45.78
C SER A 96 22.45 12.67 46.96
N LYS A 97 22.64 13.28 48.12
CA LYS A 97 22.17 12.88 49.45
C LYS A 97 20.70 13.27 49.62
N ARG A 98 19.84 12.32 49.99
CA ARG A 98 18.69 12.50 50.91
C ARG A 98 18.61 11.17 51.69
N ARG A 99 19.16 11.01 52.91
CA ARG A 99 18.64 11.43 54.23
C ARG A 99 17.10 11.39 54.23
N LYS A 100 16.39 10.65 55.10
CA LYS A 100 16.75 10.04 56.39
C LYS A 100 15.57 9.14 56.87
N SER A 101 15.91 8.07 57.61
CA SER A 101 15.23 7.44 58.78
C SER A 101 13.77 6.96 58.65
N SER A 102 13.44 5.66 58.76
CA SER A 102 13.54 4.75 59.92
C SER A 102 12.53 5.06 61.04
N THR A 103 11.53 4.20 61.21
CA THR A 103 11.34 3.28 62.36
C THR A 103 10.21 2.31 62.01
#